data_AF-A0A6N9CCR1-F1
#
_entry.id   AF-A0A6N9CCR1-F1
#
_cell.length_a   1.000
_cell.length_b   1.000
_cell.length_c   1.000
_cell.angle_alpha   90.00
_cell.angle_beta   90.00
_cell.angle_gamma   90.00
#
_symmetry.space_group_name_H-M   'P 1'
#
loop_
_entity.id
_entity.type
_entity.pdbx_description
1 polymer ?
#
loop_
_entity_poly.entity_id
_entity_poly.type
_entity_poly.pdbx_seq_one_letter_code
_entity_poly.pdbx_strand_id
1 'polypeptide(L)'
;MPQSAKQLELLENSQTTAQQLSALIKSARVFMRKDKGLNGELDRIPMLTWIMFLKFLDDMERIRELEAELSGKDFHPFIDNPYRWLVW
;
A
#
# COMPACT_ATOMS: atom_id res chain seq x y z
N MET A 1 1.01 -20.78 -14.88
CA MET A 1 -0.01 -20.19 -15.78
C MET A 1 -1.37 -19.97 -15.11
N PRO A 2 -2.11 -20.94 -14.51
CA PRO A 2 -3.45 -20.65 -13.98
C PRO A 2 -3.51 -19.97 -12.59
N GLN A 3 -2.42 -19.99 -11.80
CA GLN A 3 -2.42 -19.38 -10.46
C GLN A 3 -2.25 -17.85 -10.48
N SER A 4 -1.39 -17.32 -11.36
CA SER A 4 -1.12 -15.88 -11.48
C SER A 4 -2.38 -15.08 -11.89
N ALA A 5 -3.20 -15.63 -12.80
CA ALA A 5 -4.47 -15.00 -13.21
C ALA A 5 -5.50 -14.95 -12.06
N LYS A 6 -5.62 -16.03 -11.29
CA LYS A 6 -6.50 -16.08 -10.11
C LYS A 6 -6.03 -15.11 -9.01
N GLN A 7 -4.73 -14.85 -8.93
CA GLN A 7 -4.15 -13.89 -8.00
C GLN A 7 -4.46 -12.43 -8.39
N LEU A 8 -4.48 -12.09 -9.68
CA LEU A 8 -4.95 -10.78 -10.16
C LEU A 8 -6.41 -10.55 -9.77
N GLU A 9 -7.30 -11.51 -10.05
CA GLU A 9 -8.72 -11.39 -9.70
C GLU A 9 -8.93 -11.21 -8.19
N LEU A 10 -8.15 -11.91 -7.35
CA LEU A 10 -8.25 -11.76 -5.89
C LEU A 10 -7.75 -10.39 -5.40
N LEU A 11 -6.71 -9.83 -6.04
CA LEU A 11 -6.19 -8.50 -5.72
C LEU A 11 -7.17 -7.40 -6.15
N GLU A 12 -7.81 -7.53 -7.31
CA GLU A 12 -8.81 -6.57 -7.80
C GLU A 12 -10.09 -6.56 -6.94
N ASN A 13 -10.51 -7.72 -6.44
CA ASN A 13 -11.78 -7.86 -5.72
C ASN A 13 -11.72 -7.45 -4.23
N SER A 14 -10.53 -7.13 -3.70
CA SER A 14 -10.34 -6.78 -2.29
C SER A 14 -10.46 -5.28 -2.02
N GLN A 15 -11.47 -4.63 -2.59
CA GLN A 15 -11.64 -3.18 -2.44
C GLN A 15 -12.11 -2.82 -1.02
N THR A 16 -11.37 -1.93 -0.37
CA THR A 16 -11.78 -1.36 0.92
C THR A 16 -12.89 -0.32 0.70
N THR A 17 -14.00 -0.44 1.42
CA THR A 17 -15.11 0.53 1.31
C THR A 17 -14.71 1.90 1.90
N ALA A 18 -15.38 2.97 1.47
CA ALA A 18 -15.15 4.32 2.02
C ALA A 18 -15.34 4.39 3.55
N GLN A 19 -16.28 3.61 4.09
CA GLN A 19 -16.53 3.53 5.53
C GLN A 19 -15.37 2.84 6.26
N GLN A 20 -14.87 1.73 5.73
CA GLN A 20 -13.72 1.01 6.29
C GLN A 20 -12.46 1.88 6.24
N LEU A 21 -12.19 2.53 5.09
CA LEU A 21 -11.05 3.43 4.94
C LEU A 21 -11.13 4.59 5.95
N SER A 22 -12.31 5.20 6.09
CA SER A 22 -12.54 6.26 7.08
C SER A 22 -12.29 5.79 8.51
N ALA A 23 -12.70 4.57 8.86
CA ALA A 23 -12.46 3.98 10.17
C ALA A 23 -10.97 3.72 10.42
N LEU A 24 -10.25 3.19 9.43
CA LEU A 24 -8.80 2.95 9.50
C LEU A 24 -8.02 4.25 9.69
N ILE A 25 -8.32 5.29 8.89
CA ILE A 25 -7.68 6.61 9.01
C ILE A 25 -7.93 7.23 10.39
N LYS A 26 -9.15 7.12 10.91
CA LYS A 26 -9.47 7.62 12.26
C LYS A 26 -8.67 6.88 13.32
N SER A 27 -8.59 5.55 13.23
CA SER A 27 -7.83 4.71 14.15
C SER A 27 -6.34 5.06 14.13
N ALA A 28 -5.73 5.14 12.94
CA ALA A 28 -4.32 5.49 12.76
C ALA A 28 -3.97 6.84 13.39
N ARG A 29 -4.80 7.87 13.18
CA ARG A 29 -4.60 9.19 13.82
C ARG A 29 -4.72 9.17 15.34
N VAL A 30 -5.56 8.29 15.90
CA VAL A 30 -5.64 8.11 17.36
C VAL A 30 -4.33 7.54 17.90
N PHE A 31 -3.70 6.59 17.18
CA PHE A 31 -2.39 6.07 17.58
C PHE A 31 -1.28 7.12 17.44
N MET A 32 -1.24 7.87 16.34
CA MET A 32 -0.26 8.94 16.12
C MET A 32 -0.29 10.06 17.18
N ARG A 33 -1.42 10.26 17.87
CA ARG A 33 -1.50 11.22 19.00
C ARG A 33 -0.68 10.81 20.22
N LYS A 34 -0.35 9.52 20.35
CA LYS A 34 0.48 9.00 21.45
C LYS A 34 1.97 9.21 21.18
N ASP A 35 2.35 9.49 19.94
CA ASP A 35 3.73 9.76 19.56
C ASP A 35 4.15 11.16 20.02
N LYS A 36 5.19 11.23 20.86
CA LYS A 36 5.73 12.49 21.40
C LYS A 36 6.43 13.33 20.34
N GLY A 37 6.79 12.75 19.19
CA GLY A 37 7.45 13.43 18.08
C GLY A 37 6.49 14.11 17.10
N LEU A 38 5.17 13.95 17.25
CA LEU A 38 4.17 14.49 16.32
C LEU A 38 3.31 15.59 16.97
N ASN A 39 3.63 16.85 16.66
CA ASN A 39 3.02 18.05 17.24
C ASN A 39 1.77 18.46 16.47
N GLY A 40 0.67 17.76 16.75
CA GLY A 40 -0.64 18.12 16.22
C GLY A 40 -0.89 17.58 14.82
N GLU A 41 -1.94 18.11 14.17
CA GLU A 41 -2.41 17.57 12.89
C GLU A 41 -1.48 17.93 11.72
N LEU A 42 -0.72 19.02 11.84
CA LEU A 42 0.25 19.47 10.83
C LEU A 42 1.37 18.45 10.59
N ASP A 43 1.76 17.69 11.61
CA ASP A 43 2.78 16.64 11.48
C ASP A 43 2.18 15.28 11.11
N ARG A 44 0.97 15.01 11.62
CA ARG A 44 0.31 13.70 11.46
C ARG A 44 -0.26 13.49 10.07
N ILE A 45 -0.82 14.54 9.45
CA ILE A 45 -1.36 14.42 8.09
C ILE A 45 -0.26 14.02 7.11
N PRO A 46 0.88 14.74 7.01
CA PRO A 46 1.96 14.35 6.12
C PRO A 46 2.48 12.93 6.39
N MET A 47 2.60 12.54 7.66
CA MET A 47 3.04 11.20 8.01
C MET A 47 2.05 10.12 7.53
N LEU A 48 0.75 10.31 7.78
CA LEU A 48 -0.28 9.39 7.29
C LEU A 48 -0.31 9.36 5.75
N THR A 49 -0.14 10.51 5.09
CA THR A 49 -0.07 10.60 3.64
C THR A 49 1.09 9.77 3.09
N TRP A 50 2.29 9.88 3.67
CA TRP A 50 3.45 9.09 3.22
C TRP A 50 3.24 7.59 3.42
N ILE A 51 2.71 7.18 4.57
CA ILE A 51 2.41 5.77 4.88
C ILE A 51 1.40 5.21 3.86
N MET A 52 0.30 5.92 3.61
CA MET A 52 -0.71 5.51 2.63
C MET A 52 -0.15 5.50 1.20
N PHE A 53 0.70 6.47 0.85
CA PHE A 53 1.34 6.53 -0.45
C PHE A 53 2.22 5.30 -0.71
N LEU A 54 3.08 4.92 0.24
CA LEU A 54 3.96 3.76 0.11
C LEU A 54 3.15 2.45 0.00
N LYS A 55 2.06 2.32 0.78
CA LYS A 55 1.15 1.17 0.67
C LYS A 55 0.54 1.06 -0.72
N PHE A 56 0.02 2.16 -1.26
CA PHE A 56 -0.59 2.17 -2.59
C PHE A 56 0.43 1.97 -3.71
N LEU A 57 1.63 2.52 -3.56
CA LEU A 57 2.73 2.30 -4.49
C LEU A 57 3.07 0.80 -4.58
N ASP A 58 3.30 0.15 -3.45
CA ASP A 58 3.63 -1.29 -3.43
C ASP A 58 2.47 -2.15 -3.98
N ASP A 59 1.21 -1.84 -3.64
CA ASP A 59 0.05 -2.53 -4.23
C ASP A 59 0.01 -2.42 -5.76
N MET A 60 0.27 -1.22 -6.30
CA MET A 60 0.34 -1.01 -7.75
C MET A 60 1.51 -1.74 -8.38
N GLU A 61 2.68 -1.76 -7.73
CA GLU A 61 3.85 -2.51 -8.19
C GLU A 61 3.59 -4.01 -8.28
N ARG A 62 2.86 -4.58 -7.31
CA ARG A 62 2.48 -6.00 -7.35
C ARG A 62 1.59 -6.36 -8.54
N ILE A 63 0.64 -5.48 -8.88
CA ILE A 63 -0.21 -5.68 -10.06
C ILE A 63 0.66 -5.64 -11.32
N ARG A 64 1.56 -4.67 -11.43
CA ARG A 64 2.48 -4.54 -12.58
C ARG A 64 3.46 -5.70 -12.71
N GLU A 65 4.00 -6.19 -11.60
CA GLU A 65 4.89 -7.35 -11.54
C GLU A 65 4.17 -8.59 -12.09
N LEU A 66 2.91 -8.77 -11.68
CA LEU A 66 2.08 -9.89 -12.12
C LEU A 66 1.64 -9.76 -13.59
N GLU A 67 1.32 -8.55 -14.06
CA GLU A 67 1.05 -8.27 -15.48
C GLU A 67 2.29 -8.51 -16.36
N ALA A 68 3.47 -8.13 -15.89
CA ALA A 68 4.73 -8.37 -16.59
C ALA A 68 5.05 -9.87 -16.67
N GLU A 69 4.84 -10.62 -15.58
CA GLU A 69 4.96 -12.09 -15.56
C GLU A 69 4.03 -12.74 -16.59
N LEU A 70 2.76 -12.31 -16.65
CA LEU A 70 1.78 -12.86 -17.58
C LEU A 70 2.04 -12.47 -19.04
N SER A 71 2.58 -11.27 -19.28
CA SER A 71 2.92 -10.79 -20.63
C SER A 71 4.32 -11.20 -21.09
N GLY A 72 5.10 -11.86 -20.23
CA GLY A 72 6.48 -12.25 -20.52
C GLY A 72 7.42 -11.06 -20.72
N LYS A 73 7.14 -9.93 -20.06
CA LYS A 73 7.96 -8.71 -20.12
C LYS A 73 8.85 -8.62 -18.89
N ASP A 74 10.00 -7.96 -19.05
CA ASP A 74 10.85 -7.64 -17.91
C ASP A 74 10.17 -6.61 -16.99
N PHE A 75 10.19 -6.88 -15.69
CA PHE A 75 9.68 -5.99 -14.65
C PHE A 75 10.86 -5.42 -13.85
N HIS A 76 10.82 -4.10 -13.63
CA HIS A 76 11.77 -3.40 -12.78
C HIS A 76 10.98 -2.64 -11.71
N PRO A 77 11.16 -2.94 -10.42
CA PRO A 77 10.47 -2.23 -9.35
C PRO A 77 10.98 -0.77 -9.24
N PHE A 78 10.14 0.12 -8.73
CA PHE A 78 10.53 1.47 -8.34
C PHE A 78 11.28 1.49 -7.02
N ILE A 79 10.94 0.58 -6.10
CA ILE A 79 11.58 0.44 -4.80
C ILE A 79 12.20 -0.95 -4.70
N ASP A 80 13.52 -0.99 -4.58
CA ASP A 80 14.24 -2.24 -4.39
C ASP A 80 14.09 -2.80 -2.97
N ASN A 81 14.24 -4.12 -2.85
CA ASN A 81 14.40 -4.76 -1.55
C ASN A 81 15.67 -4.23 -0.85
N PRO A 82 15.66 -4.07 0.49
CA PRO A 82 14.62 -4.45 1.45
C PRO A 82 13.60 -3.33 1.76
N TYR A 83 13.51 -2.28 0.94
CA TYR A 83 12.73 -1.08 1.25
C TYR A 83 11.26 -1.14 0.78
N ARG A 84 10.85 -2.25 0.15
CA ARG A 84 9.44 -2.47 -0.23
C ARG A 84 8.55 -2.55 1.00
N TRP A 85 7.32 -2.06 0.86
CA TRP A 85 6.35 -1.98 1.96
C TRP A 85 6.12 -3.32 2.69
N LEU A 86 6.12 -4.45 1.97
CA LEU A 86 5.89 -5.77 2.57
C LEU A 86 7.07 -6.32 3.36
N VAL A 87 8.27 -5.78 3.12
CA VAL A 87 9.53 -6.31 3.64
C VAL A 87 10.04 -5.45 4.80
N TRP A 88 9.84 -4.14 4.72
CA TRP A 88 10.21 -3.16 5.74
C TRP A 88 9.37 -3.31 7.01
#